data_AF-A0A7Z8KQU8-F1
#
_entry.id   AF-A0A7Z8KQU8-F1
#
_cell.length_a   1.000
_cell.length_b   1.000
_cell.length_c   1.000
_cell.angle_alpha   90.00
_cell.angle_beta   90.00
_cell.angle_gamma   90.00
#
_symmetry.space_group_name_H-M   'P 1'
#
loop_
_entity.id
_entity.type
_entity.pdbx_description
1 polymer ?
#
loop_
_entity_poly.entity_id
_entity_poly.type
_entity_poly.pdbx_seq_one_letter_code
_entity_poly.pdbx_strand_id
1 'polypeptide(L)'
;MSWRGGVLAGGDVVVRAAQENSRKGGDDFPHRITGNLFRNLAEVNPVSVEKSNERCEVMVGSTMNYAMRLEKGFNDTDSLGRRYHQQPRPFLRPALDENTDEIEKAISIKLQQVIRKYK
;
A
#
# COMPACT_ATOMS: atom_id res chain seq x y z
N MET A 1 -14.45 23.04 -3.37
CA MET A 1 -13.74 22.73 -2.11
C MET A 1 -12.89 21.49 -2.33
N SER A 2 -11.59 21.63 -2.63
CA SER A 2 -10.67 20.50 -2.77
C SER A 2 -10.01 20.26 -1.41
N TRP A 3 -10.38 19.17 -0.74
CA TRP A 3 -9.67 18.70 0.46
C TRP A 3 -8.25 18.31 0.03
N ARG A 4 -7.27 19.16 0.32
CA ARG A 4 -5.85 18.78 0.20
C ARG A 4 -5.56 17.80 1.33
N GLY A 5 -5.47 16.53 0.96
CA GLY A 5 -5.22 15.39 1.83
C GLY A 5 -4.05 15.66 2.78
N GLY A 6 -4.38 15.68 4.07
CA GLY A 6 -3.39 15.60 5.12
C GLY A 6 -3.12 14.13 5.45
N VAL A 7 -1.84 13.82 5.66
CA VAL A 7 -1.34 12.74 6.53
C VAL A 7 -1.24 11.33 5.90
N LEU A 8 -0.35 11.16 4.91
CA LEU A 8 0.01 9.84 4.36
C LEU A 8 1.53 9.54 4.34
N ALA A 9 2.32 10.13 5.25
CA ALA A 9 3.78 10.10 5.13
C ALA A 9 4.36 8.66 5.03
N GLY A 10 3.83 7.68 5.79
CA GLY A 10 4.25 6.28 5.66
C GLY A 10 3.60 5.55 4.47
N GLY A 11 2.33 5.84 4.18
CA GLY A 11 1.60 5.20 3.08
C GLY A 11 2.15 5.55 1.70
N ASP A 12 2.59 6.80 1.51
CA ASP A 12 3.15 7.27 0.25
C ASP A 12 4.45 6.52 -0.11
N VAL A 13 5.29 6.20 0.89
CA VAL A 13 6.52 5.42 0.70
C VAL A 13 6.18 4.01 0.21
N VAL A 14 5.21 3.34 0.86
CA VAL A 14 4.77 2.01 0.49
C VAL A 14 4.15 1.99 -0.91
N VAL A 15 3.28 2.95 -1.24
CA VAL A 15 2.65 3.04 -2.57
C VAL A 15 3.71 3.29 -3.65
N ARG A 16 4.70 4.14 -3.39
CA ARG A 16 5.81 4.38 -4.33
C ARG A 16 6.64 3.11 -4.55
N ALA A 17 7.08 2.45 -3.48
CA ALA A 17 7.86 1.22 -3.57
C ALA A 17 7.08 0.09 -4.27
N ALA A 18 5.77 -0.03 -3.99
CA ALA A 18 4.90 -0.98 -4.66
C ALA A 18 4.76 -0.72 -6.17
N GLN A 19 4.72 0.55 -6.58
CA GLN A 19 4.76 0.92 -7.99
C GLN A 19 6.11 0.60 -8.64
N GLU A 20 7.21 0.82 -7.94
CA GLU A 20 8.55 0.47 -8.43
C GLU A 20 8.72 -1.03 -8.60
N ASN A 21 8.25 -1.83 -7.64
CA ASN A 21 8.22 -3.29 -7.73
C ASN A 21 7.41 -3.75 -8.96
N SER A 22 6.23 -3.17 -9.19
CA SER A 22 5.46 -3.47 -10.40
C SER A 22 6.13 -3.00 -11.70
N ARG A 23 6.93 -1.93 -11.67
CA ARG A 23 7.70 -1.48 -12.85
C ARG A 23 8.85 -2.44 -13.19
N LYS A 24 9.49 -3.06 -12.20
CA LYS A 24 10.51 -4.09 -12.41
C LYS A 24 9.93 -5.28 -13.18
N GLY A 25 8.73 -5.72 -12.82
CA GLY A 25 8.05 -6.83 -13.47
C GLY A 25 8.87 -8.13 -13.42
N GLY A 26 8.54 -9.11 -14.26
CA GLY A 26 9.24 -10.39 -14.35
C GLY A 26 8.52 -11.52 -13.65
N ASP A 27 9.27 -12.51 -13.15
CA ASP A 27 8.72 -13.69 -12.48
C ASP A 27 8.32 -13.37 -11.03
N ASP A 28 9.11 -12.52 -10.34
CA ASP A 28 8.91 -12.17 -8.94
C ASP A 28 7.82 -11.09 -8.74
N PHE A 29 7.64 -10.21 -9.73
CA PHE A 29 6.74 -9.06 -9.64
C PHE A 29 5.66 -9.06 -10.72
N PRO A 30 4.50 -8.45 -10.46
CA PRO A 30 3.50 -8.27 -11.49
C PRO A 30 4.04 -7.29 -12.53
N HIS A 31 3.91 -7.64 -13.82
CA HIS A 31 4.16 -6.68 -14.90
C HIS A 31 3.35 -5.41 -14.67
N ARG A 32 3.87 -4.29 -15.18
CA ARG A 32 3.37 -2.93 -14.92
C ARG A 32 1.85 -2.89 -14.78
N ILE A 33 1.40 -2.79 -13.53
CA ILE A 33 -0.01 -2.71 -13.20
C ILE A 33 -0.48 -1.32 -13.62
N THR A 34 -1.36 -1.30 -14.61
CA THR A 34 -2.04 -0.09 -15.08
C THR A 34 -3.45 -0.01 -14.50
N GLY A 35 -4.04 1.19 -14.46
CA GLY A 35 -5.42 1.39 -14.01
C GLY A 35 -5.56 1.75 -12.52
N ASN A 36 -6.70 1.38 -11.93
CA ASN A 36 -7.15 1.89 -10.63
C ASN A 36 -6.54 1.19 -9.40
N LEU A 37 -5.72 0.13 -9.56
CA LEU A 37 -5.20 -0.63 -8.42
C LEU A 37 -4.42 0.26 -7.44
N PHE A 38 -3.45 1.01 -7.94
CA PHE A 38 -2.63 1.90 -7.10
C PHE A 38 -3.40 3.12 -6.59
N ARG A 39 -4.46 3.54 -7.30
CA ARG A 39 -5.38 4.58 -6.79
C ARG A 39 -6.15 4.06 -5.58
N ASN A 40 -6.58 2.79 -5.60
CA ASN A 40 -7.27 2.17 -4.48
C ASN A 40 -6.34 1.83 -3.31
N LEU A 41 -5.05 1.57 -3.57
CA LEU A 41 -4.06 1.39 -2.48
C LEU A 41 -3.93 2.62 -1.58
N ALA A 42 -3.96 3.80 -2.18
CA ALA A 42 -3.94 5.07 -1.46
C ALA A 42 -5.30 5.40 -0.79
N GLU A 43 -6.38 4.73 -1.24
CA GLU A 43 -7.75 4.95 -0.78
C GLU A 43 -8.12 4.07 0.43
N VAL A 44 -7.42 2.95 0.64
CA VAL A 44 -7.26 2.34 1.97
C VAL A 44 -6.36 3.28 2.78
N ASN A 45 -6.89 4.48 2.99
CA ASN A 45 -6.34 5.54 3.79
C ASN A 45 -6.11 4.95 5.18
N PRO A 46 -5.02 5.26 5.86
CA PRO A 46 -4.92 5.10 7.30
C PRO A 46 -5.96 6.03 7.89
N VAL A 47 -7.18 5.52 8.05
CA VAL A 47 -7.95 5.82 9.24
C VAL A 47 -6.97 5.48 10.35
N SER A 48 -6.39 6.50 10.97
CA SER A 48 -5.54 6.37 12.14
C SER A 48 -6.25 5.41 13.10
N VAL A 49 -5.80 4.15 13.13
CA VAL A 49 -6.59 3.04 13.69
C VAL A 49 -6.72 3.24 15.20
N GLU A 50 -5.71 3.84 15.82
CA GLU A 50 -5.79 4.54 17.10
C GLU A 50 -4.84 5.74 17.11
N LYS A 51 -5.28 6.86 17.69
CA LYS A 51 -4.40 7.93 18.14
C LYS A 51 -4.31 7.82 19.66
N SER A 52 -3.35 7.05 20.17
CA SER A 52 -2.94 7.23 21.56
C SER A 52 -1.80 8.24 21.60
N ASN A 53 -1.53 8.83 22.76
CA ASN A 53 -0.38 9.73 22.93
C ASN A 53 0.98 9.02 22.70
N GLU A 54 0.97 7.69 22.62
CA GLU A 54 2.16 6.84 22.58
C GLU A 54 2.29 6.03 21.28
N ARG A 55 1.24 5.95 20.45
CA ARG A 55 1.23 5.10 19.25
C ARG A 55 0.47 5.75 18.09
N CYS A 56 1.08 5.68 16.91
CA CYS A 56 0.47 6.03 15.64
C CYS A 56 0.53 4.81 14.72
N GLU A 57 -0.62 4.30 14.30
CA GLU A 57 -0.71 3.18 13.36
C GLU A 57 -1.18 3.66 11.99
N VAL A 58 -0.49 3.17 10.95
CA VAL A 58 -0.79 3.45 9.53
C VAL A 58 -1.08 2.13 8.85
N MET A 59 -2.29 1.97 8.32
CA MET A 59 -2.65 0.82 7.48
C MET A 59 -2.50 1.19 6.01
N VAL A 60 -1.91 0.29 5.23
CA VAL A 60 -1.81 0.39 3.76
C VAL A 60 -2.28 -0.94 3.19
N GLY A 61 -3.22 -0.91 2.24
CA GLY A 61 -3.82 -2.11 1.68
C GLY A 61 -4.64 -1.82 0.44
N SER A 62 -5.31 -2.84 -0.12
CA SER A 62 -6.28 -2.66 -1.21
C SER A 62 -7.59 -3.34 -0.86
N THR A 63 -8.70 -2.73 -1.26
CA THR A 63 -10.03 -3.36 -1.19
C THR A 63 -10.35 -4.19 -2.44
N MET A 64 -9.49 -4.13 -3.46
CA MET A 64 -9.72 -4.85 -4.71
C MET A 64 -9.34 -6.33 -4.58
N ASN A 65 -10.28 -7.23 -4.87
CA ASN A 65 -10.02 -8.68 -4.93
C ASN A 65 -8.85 -9.05 -5.87
N TYR A 66 -8.64 -8.28 -6.95
CA TYR A 66 -7.53 -8.49 -7.86
C TYR A 66 -6.16 -8.23 -7.20
N ALA A 67 -6.05 -7.26 -6.28
CA ALA A 67 -4.81 -7.02 -5.53
C ALA A 67 -4.39 -8.27 -4.74
N MET A 68 -5.36 -8.90 -4.07
CA MET A 68 -5.12 -10.13 -3.30
C MET A 68 -4.70 -11.30 -4.18
N ARG A 69 -5.27 -11.43 -5.38
CA ARG A 69 -4.88 -12.47 -6.35
C ARG A 69 -3.46 -12.26 -6.88
N LEU A 70 -3.02 -11.01 -7.02
CA LEU A 70 -1.63 -10.72 -7.34
C LEU A 70 -0.73 -11.04 -6.15
N GLU A 71 -1.02 -10.51 -4.97
CA GLU A 71 -0.19 -10.71 -3.76
C GLU A 71 -0.03 -12.17 -3.36
N LYS A 72 -1.11 -12.96 -3.39
CA LYS A 72 -1.15 -14.33 -2.87
C LYS A 72 -1.23 -15.41 -3.94
N GLY A 73 -1.31 -15.01 -5.21
CA GLY A 73 -1.64 -15.93 -6.30
C GLY A 73 -3.13 -16.31 -6.30
N PHE A 74 -3.51 -17.10 -7.30
CA PHE A 74 -4.86 -17.60 -7.44
C PHE A 74 -4.83 -18.97 -8.11
N ASN A 75 -5.32 -19.99 -7.40
CA ASN A 75 -5.38 -21.35 -7.89
C ASN A 75 -6.79 -21.90 -7.72
N ASP A 76 -7.72 -21.39 -8.53
CA ASP A 76 -9.11 -21.81 -8.50
C ASP A 76 -9.84 -21.48 -9.82
N THR A 77 -11.09 -21.91 -9.89
CA THR A 77 -12.03 -21.61 -10.97
C THR A 77 -12.80 -20.33 -10.61
N ASP A 78 -12.83 -19.37 -11.52
CA ASP A 78 -13.64 -18.17 -11.29
C ASP A 78 -15.14 -18.46 -11.44
N SER A 79 -15.98 -17.48 -11.09
CA SER A 79 -17.44 -17.58 -11.20
C SER A 79 -17.94 -17.75 -12.65
N LEU A 80 -17.06 -17.61 -13.65
CA LEU A 80 -17.35 -17.84 -15.07
C LEU A 80 -16.86 -19.22 -15.54
N GLY A 81 -16.39 -20.08 -14.64
CA GLY A 81 -15.92 -21.44 -14.97
C GLY A 81 -14.50 -21.51 -15.52
N ARG A 82 -13.74 -20.41 -15.53
CA ARG A 82 -12.37 -20.38 -16.04
C ARG A 82 -11.40 -20.81 -14.95
N ARG A 83 -10.57 -21.81 -15.23
CA ARG A 83 -9.50 -22.25 -14.34
C ARG A 83 -8.28 -21.36 -14.48
N TYR A 84 -7.79 -20.88 -13.35
CA TYR A 84 -6.57 -20.08 -13.28
C TYR A 84 -5.56 -20.77 -12.38
N HIS A 85 -4.32 -20.82 -12.85
CA HIS A 85 -3.15 -21.23 -12.09
C HIS A 85 -2.16 -20.07 -12.08
N GLN A 86 -2.51 -19.03 -11.34
CA GLN A 86 -1.72 -17.82 -11.21
C GLN A 86 -0.80 -17.93 -9.99
N GLN A 87 0.51 -17.88 -10.22
CA GLN A 87 1.48 -17.80 -9.14
C GLN A 87 1.40 -16.45 -8.40
N PRO A 88 1.75 -16.41 -7.10
CA PRO A 88 1.87 -15.17 -6.36
C PRO A 88 2.91 -14.24 -6.99
N ARG A 89 2.57 -12.95 -7.06
CA ARG A 89 3.43 -11.86 -7.53
C ARG A 89 3.33 -10.71 -6.53
N PRO A 90 4.00 -10.83 -5.38
CA PRO A 90 3.88 -9.87 -4.28
C PRO A 90 4.55 -8.55 -4.66
N PHE A 91 3.82 -7.45 -4.53
CA PHE A 91 4.30 -6.10 -4.85
C PHE A 91 4.18 -5.14 -3.66
N LEU A 92 3.17 -5.35 -2.82
CA LEU A 92 2.88 -4.57 -1.62
C LEU A 92 3.63 -5.08 -0.40
N ARG A 93 3.69 -6.40 -0.18
CA ARG A 93 4.39 -6.95 0.99
C ARG A 93 5.89 -6.64 1.00
N PRO A 94 6.64 -6.84 -0.11
CA PRO A 94 8.05 -6.45 -0.17
C PRO A 94 8.23 -4.94 -0.03
N ALA A 95 7.31 -4.14 -0.58
CA ALA A 95 7.33 -2.68 -0.41
C ALA A 95 7.21 -2.26 1.06
N LEU A 96 6.44 -3.00 1.88
CA LEU A 96 6.35 -2.77 3.32
C LEU A 96 7.64 -3.22 4.03
N ASP A 97 8.03 -4.48 3.85
CA ASP A 97 9.11 -5.09 4.62
C ASP A 97 10.47 -4.42 4.32
N GLU A 98 10.75 -4.08 3.05
CA GLU A 98 12.03 -3.50 2.61
C GLU A 98 12.18 -2.00 2.92
N ASN A 99 11.09 -1.28 3.22
CA ASN A 99 11.10 0.18 3.40
C ASN A 99 10.72 0.62 4.81
N THR A 100 10.76 -0.30 5.79
CA THR A 100 10.36 -0.05 7.18
C THR A 100 11.01 1.20 7.77
N ASP A 101 12.33 1.37 7.64
CA ASP A 101 13.05 2.53 8.17
C ASP A 101 12.62 3.86 7.53
N GLU A 102 12.36 3.86 6.21
CA GLU A 102 11.90 5.06 5.50
C GLU A 102 10.46 5.42 5.91
N ILE A 103 9.61 4.42 6.13
CA ILE A 103 8.24 4.57 6.63
C ILE A 103 8.25 5.20 8.02
N GLU A 104 9.05 4.67 8.96
CA GLU A 104 9.18 5.21 10.31
C GLU A 104 9.69 6.65 10.31
N LYS A 105 10.68 6.94 9.47
CA LYS A 105 11.21 8.30 9.31
C LYS A 105 10.15 9.26 8.76
N ALA A 106 9.39 8.85 7.75
CA ALA A 106 8.34 9.68 7.18
C ALA A 106 7.23 9.97 8.20
N ILE A 107 6.82 8.96 8.98
CA ILE A 107 5.84 9.11 10.07
C ILE A 107 6.38 10.08 11.14
N SER A 108 7.61 9.89 11.62
CA SER A 108 8.18 10.73 12.69
C SER A 108 8.29 12.20 12.30
N ILE A 109 8.76 12.50 11.08
CA ILE A 109 8.83 13.86 10.53
C ILE A 109 7.43 14.50 10.53
N LYS A 110 6.42 13.76 10.07
CA LYS A 110 5.05 14.28 10.01
C LYS A 110 4.48 14.53 11.40
N LEU A 111 4.74 13.63 12.34
CA LEU A 111 4.28 13.73 13.71
C LEU A 111 4.91 14.94 14.41
N GLN A 112 6.20 15.19 14.21
CA GLN A 112 6.89 16.40 14.68
C GLN A 112 6.30 17.68 14.10
N GLN A 113 5.99 17.71 12.79
CA GLN A 113 5.33 18.85 12.16
C GLN A 113 3.95 19.14 12.75
N VAL A 114 3.16 18.09 13.03
CA VAL A 114 1.85 18.23 13.66
C VAL A 114 2.02 18.79 15.08
N ILE A 115 2.90 18.22 15.90
CA ILE A 115 3.15 18.70 17.27
C ILE A 115 3.59 20.18 17.25
N ARG A 116 4.51 20.56 16.36
CA ARG A 116 4.99 21.94 16.25
C ARG A 116 3.88 22.94 15.90
N LYS A 117 2.85 22.53 15.17
CA LYS A 117 1.71 23.40 14.81
C LYS A 117 0.83 23.76 16.01
N TYR A 118 0.85 22.96 17.07
CA TYR A 118 0.06 23.16 18.29
C TYR A 118 0.84 23.77 19.46
N LYS A 119 2.14 24.07 19.26
CA LYS A 119 2.92 24.94 20.15
C LYS A 119 2.83 26.38 19.67
#